data_AF-A0A6M0RQT3-F1
#
_entry.id   AF-A0A6M0RQT3-F1
#
_cell.length_a   1.000
_cell.length_b   1.000
_cell.length_c   1.000
_cell.angle_alpha   90.00
_cell.angle_beta   90.00
_cell.angle_gamma   90.00
#
_symmetry.space_group_name_H-M   'P 1'
#
loop_
_entity.id
_entity.type
_entity.pdbx_description
1 polymer ?
#
loop_
_entity_poly.entity_id
_entity_poly.type
_entity_poly.pdbx_seq_one_letter_code
_entity_poly.pdbx_strand_id
1 'polypeptide(L)'
;MHDHFEVIPFLTKTLESGQTGRVYITGDNVEWCLDITDGRVIFAAHSLQYLNTLETTLPRLGYEALLPIYWRLTQLEVYKRQIGQAGLEALNWTSKIVGALVQYNLLETKQAGEILAQLAEDAVEALLGLEKATVVWYPFPKELWYTTIYGTEIPALVNHLSGRLKAWQSLGDLICSPYQRPYCESPDDLYKLARQGGLPQRMLESLVRLMQGASIRQLAQTVKQDETKLAQLLYPYIKQRAIKLWPPLPPLNRLPWLPIKQQQQPESVTDAVSKPADITVINKPSETLTTGNTTYPENKTSSDNNTVSEKQSTTDTWRSNENESESSASGNNNLQSKGSGNLRSKHLIICIDDSKAMLEKIESYLDPNYFELKTIMDPVKAISKICVRKPSLILMDISMPSISGNSLCSILKRSYMFKDVPIIMISSNSGALNKAKAEVSGAAGYLEKPFSKEQLMQLLDNYLNLNPIE
;
A
#
# COMPACT_ATOMS: atom_id res chain seq x y z
N MET A 1 26.95 -13.73 -0.36
CA MET A 1 27.38 -13.00 0.84
C MET A 1 26.44 -11.83 0.98
N HIS A 2 25.73 -11.70 2.11
CA HIS A 2 24.96 -10.48 2.36
C HIS A 2 25.91 -9.49 3.01
N ASP A 3 26.11 -8.35 2.36
CA ASP A 3 26.93 -7.27 2.90
C ASP A 3 26.10 -6.41 3.87
N HIS A 4 26.79 -5.73 4.78
CA HIS A 4 26.17 -4.69 5.60
C HIS A 4 25.54 -3.63 4.68
N PHE A 5 24.26 -3.34 4.90
CA PHE A 5 23.47 -2.45 4.06
C PHE A 5 22.81 -1.38 4.91
N GLU A 6 22.83 -0.14 4.41
CA GLU A 6 22.04 0.96 4.93
C GLU A 6 21.58 1.82 3.74
N VAL A 7 20.28 2.14 3.68
CA VAL A 7 19.70 2.79 2.49
C VAL A 7 20.24 4.21 2.26
N ILE A 8 20.49 4.98 3.32
CA ILE A 8 20.99 6.35 3.20
C ILE A 8 22.41 6.37 2.62
N PRO A 9 23.41 5.64 3.19
CA PRO A 9 24.73 5.50 2.57
C PRO A 9 24.69 4.94 1.15
N PHE A 10 23.81 3.96 0.89
CA PHE A 10 23.63 3.41 -0.46
C PHE A 10 23.23 4.49 -1.47
N LEU A 11 22.18 5.27 -1.18
CA LEU A 11 21.71 6.34 -2.07
C LEU A 11 22.76 7.43 -2.27
N THR A 12 23.45 7.86 -1.20
CA THR A 12 24.52 8.85 -1.30
C THR A 12 25.65 8.38 -2.21
N LYS A 13 26.11 7.13 -2.05
CA LYS A 13 27.16 6.55 -2.90
C LYS A 13 26.71 6.41 -4.35
N THR A 14 25.44 6.07 -4.60
CA THR A 14 24.86 6.02 -5.95
C THR A 14 24.85 7.40 -6.61
N LEU A 15 24.53 8.46 -5.86
CA LEU A 15 24.59 9.83 -6.36
C LEU A 15 26.03 10.23 -6.72
N GLU A 16 26.98 9.98 -5.82
CA GLU A 16 28.40 10.32 -6.02
C GLU A 16 29.03 9.62 -7.23
N SER A 17 28.63 8.37 -7.49
CA SER A 17 29.14 7.61 -8.63
C SER A 17 28.46 7.95 -9.96
N GLY A 18 27.35 8.70 -9.93
CA GLY A 18 26.52 8.97 -11.11
C GLY A 18 25.85 7.70 -11.68
N GLN A 19 25.77 6.63 -10.90
CA GLN A 19 25.27 5.34 -11.36
C GLN A 19 23.79 5.41 -11.70
N THR A 20 23.45 4.91 -12.89
CA THR A 20 22.09 4.96 -13.46
C THR A 20 21.67 3.55 -13.88
N GLY A 21 20.40 3.22 -13.69
CA GLY A 21 19.80 1.95 -14.07
C GLY A 21 18.73 1.48 -13.08
N ARG A 22 18.37 0.21 -13.20
CA ARG A 22 17.49 -0.48 -12.28
C ARG A 22 18.32 -1.23 -11.24
N VAL A 23 18.00 -1.04 -9.97
CA VAL A 23 18.63 -1.78 -8.87
C VAL A 23 17.60 -2.65 -8.14
N TYR A 24 17.97 -3.91 -7.95
CA TYR A 24 17.26 -4.88 -7.15
C TYR A 24 17.97 -5.01 -5.82
N ILE A 25 17.24 -4.84 -4.73
CA ILE A 25 17.74 -4.97 -3.36
C ILE A 25 16.93 -6.09 -2.71
N THR A 26 17.60 -7.13 -2.21
CA THR A 26 16.92 -8.28 -1.57
C THR A 26 17.47 -8.48 -0.17
N GLY A 27 16.58 -8.54 0.82
CA GLY A 27 16.92 -8.77 2.22
C GLY A 27 15.66 -9.07 3.03
N ASP A 28 15.79 -9.79 4.15
CA ASP A 28 14.67 -10.20 5.01
C ASP A 28 13.49 -10.89 4.27
N ASN A 29 13.77 -11.63 3.19
CA ASN A 29 12.78 -12.24 2.29
C ASN A 29 11.81 -11.24 1.63
N VAL A 30 12.25 -10.00 1.49
CA VAL A 30 11.57 -8.94 0.76
C VAL A 30 12.50 -8.48 -0.37
N GLU A 31 11.89 -8.10 -1.49
CA GLU A 31 12.60 -7.64 -2.67
C GLU A 31 12.15 -6.21 -2.97
N TRP A 32 13.09 -5.33 -3.27
CA TRP A 32 12.86 -3.95 -3.69
C TRP A 32 13.40 -3.75 -5.10
N CYS A 33 12.68 -2.94 -5.88
CA CYS A 33 13.08 -2.43 -7.18
C CYS A 33 13.19 -0.91 -7.08
N LEU A 34 14.32 -0.32 -7.44
CA LEU A 34 14.44 1.12 -7.64
C LEU A 34 14.95 1.38 -9.05
N ASP A 35 14.35 2.34 -9.74
CA ASP A 35 14.87 2.89 -11.00
C ASP A 35 15.48 4.26 -10.71
N ILE A 36 16.77 4.40 -11.01
CA ILE A 36 17.57 5.57 -10.68
C ILE A 36 18.22 6.13 -11.94
N THR A 37 17.94 7.40 -12.27
CA THR A 37 18.54 8.12 -13.41
C THR A 37 18.92 9.53 -12.99
N ASP A 38 20.08 10.02 -13.43
CA ASP A 38 20.48 11.42 -13.27
C ASP A 38 20.33 11.96 -11.83
N GLY A 39 20.71 11.13 -10.85
CA GLY A 39 20.62 11.47 -9.42
C GLY A 39 19.19 11.52 -8.86
N ARG A 40 18.20 10.92 -9.55
CA ARG A 40 16.80 10.85 -9.12
C ARG A 40 16.33 9.40 -9.01
N VAL A 41 15.49 9.13 -8.02
CA VAL A 41 14.69 7.90 -7.94
C VAL A 41 13.37 8.15 -8.68
N ILE A 42 13.20 7.56 -9.86
CA ILE A 42 12.02 7.78 -10.72
C ILE A 42 10.91 6.75 -10.48
N PHE A 43 11.26 5.62 -9.89
CA PHE A 43 10.33 4.59 -9.47
C PHE A 43 10.96 3.79 -8.34
N ALA A 44 10.16 3.41 -7.35
CA ALA A 44 10.55 2.38 -6.40
C ALA A 44 9.34 1.59 -5.93
N ALA A 45 9.55 0.30 -5.67
CA ALA A 45 8.52 -0.59 -5.14
C ALA A 45 9.14 -1.77 -4.39
N HIS A 46 8.36 -2.45 -3.53
CA HIS A 46 8.80 -3.69 -2.87
C HIS A 46 7.76 -4.82 -2.88
N SER A 47 8.17 -6.08 -2.78
CA SER A 47 7.34 -7.27 -3.02
C SER A 47 6.12 -7.44 -2.10
N LEU A 48 6.00 -6.61 -1.06
CA LEU A 48 4.87 -6.58 -0.13
C LEU A 48 3.95 -5.36 -0.31
N GLN A 49 4.28 -4.42 -1.21
CA GLN A 49 3.38 -3.37 -1.66
C GLN A 49 2.35 -3.98 -2.60
N TYR A 50 1.14 -4.23 -2.10
CA TYR A 50 0.03 -4.73 -2.90
C TYR A 50 -0.81 -3.60 -3.48
N LEU A 51 -1.73 -3.94 -4.37
CA LEU A 51 -2.59 -3.02 -5.14
C LEU A 51 -3.20 -1.90 -4.31
N ASN A 52 -3.51 -2.13 -3.03
CA ASN A 52 -4.12 -1.15 -2.14
C ASN A 52 -3.21 0.03 -1.77
N THR A 53 -1.93 0.06 -2.16
CA THR A 53 -1.09 1.25 -1.95
C THR A 53 -1.72 2.48 -2.62
N LEU A 54 -2.32 2.34 -3.80
CA LEU A 54 -3.07 3.43 -4.45
C LEU A 54 -4.36 3.79 -3.72
N GLU A 55 -5.01 2.84 -3.03
CA GLU A 55 -6.20 3.15 -2.21
C GLU A 55 -5.88 4.14 -1.09
N THR A 56 -4.63 4.15 -0.62
CA THR A 56 -4.16 5.08 0.40
C THR A 56 -3.47 6.31 -0.19
N THR A 57 -2.72 6.15 -1.28
CA THR A 57 -1.95 7.22 -1.90
C THR A 57 -2.84 8.21 -2.63
N LEU A 58 -3.86 7.75 -3.36
CA LEU A 58 -4.74 8.63 -4.13
C LEU A 58 -5.48 9.62 -3.21
N PRO A 59 -6.17 9.21 -2.12
CA PRO A 59 -6.81 10.16 -1.22
C PRO A 59 -5.83 11.09 -0.51
N ARG A 60 -4.63 10.60 -0.16
CA ARG A 60 -3.58 11.40 0.48
C ARG A 60 -3.17 12.60 -0.39
N LEU A 61 -3.16 12.41 -1.70
CA LEU A 61 -2.83 13.45 -2.69
C LEU A 61 -4.07 14.20 -3.23
N GLY A 62 -5.27 13.92 -2.70
CA GLY A 62 -6.51 14.57 -3.13
C GLY A 62 -7.17 13.96 -4.38
N TYR A 63 -6.71 12.79 -4.82
CA TYR A 63 -7.20 12.06 -6.01
C TYR A 63 -8.22 10.97 -5.66
N GLU A 64 -8.97 11.12 -4.58
CA GLU A 64 -9.97 10.14 -4.09
C GLU A 64 -11.06 9.81 -5.13
N ALA A 65 -11.40 10.75 -5.99
CA ALA A 65 -12.36 10.55 -7.08
C ALA A 65 -11.91 9.51 -8.12
N LEU A 66 -10.61 9.18 -8.19
CA LEU A 66 -10.08 8.16 -9.09
C LEU A 66 -10.22 6.75 -8.55
N LEU A 67 -10.54 6.58 -7.25
CA LEU A 67 -10.61 5.27 -6.65
C LEU A 67 -11.59 4.31 -7.34
N PRO A 68 -12.83 4.72 -7.71
CA PRO A 68 -13.75 3.87 -8.49
C PRO A 68 -13.17 3.36 -9.81
N ILE A 69 -12.40 4.21 -10.50
CA ILE A 69 -11.80 3.88 -11.79
C ILE A 69 -10.60 2.96 -11.59
N TYR A 70 -9.74 3.30 -10.63
CA TYR A 70 -8.66 2.44 -10.17
C TYR A 70 -9.18 1.02 -9.87
N TRP A 71 -10.27 0.86 -9.10
CA TRP A 71 -10.84 -0.47 -8.82
C TRP A 71 -11.36 -1.18 -10.07
N ARG A 72 -11.92 -0.44 -11.03
CA ARG A 72 -12.37 -1.04 -12.29
C ARG A 72 -11.19 -1.52 -13.12
N LEU A 73 -10.10 -0.75 -13.17
CA LEU A 73 -8.88 -1.10 -13.89
C LEU A 73 -8.19 -2.31 -13.25
N THR A 74 -8.11 -2.37 -11.91
CA THR A 74 -7.55 -3.55 -11.23
C THR A 74 -8.37 -4.80 -11.50
N GLN A 75 -9.70 -4.73 -11.48
CA GLN A 75 -10.56 -5.86 -11.82
C GLN A 75 -10.35 -6.36 -13.25
N LEU A 76 -10.29 -5.45 -14.23
CA LEU A 76 -10.09 -5.80 -15.64
C LEU A 76 -8.71 -6.40 -15.90
N GLU A 77 -7.68 -5.86 -15.28
CA GLU A 77 -6.29 -6.28 -15.54
C GLU A 77 -5.95 -7.60 -14.83
N VAL A 78 -6.49 -7.83 -13.63
CA VAL A 78 -6.35 -9.13 -12.96
C VAL A 78 -7.24 -10.20 -13.63
N TYR A 79 -8.37 -9.82 -14.26
CA TYR A 79 -9.16 -10.73 -15.10
C TYR A 79 -8.42 -11.20 -16.37
N LYS A 80 -7.61 -10.33 -16.99
CA LYS A 80 -6.85 -10.67 -18.21
C LYS A 80 -5.71 -11.66 -17.99
N ARG A 81 -5.26 -11.90 -16.76
CA ARG A 81 -4.17 -12.84 -16.45
C ARG A 81 -4.53 -13.76 -15.28
N GLN A 82 -5.33 -14.78 -15.53
CA GLN A 82 -5.11 -16.05 -14.85
C GLN A 82 -3.73 -16.57 -15.30
N ILE A 83 -2.87 -16.98 -14.35
CA ILE A 83 -1.52 -17.59 -14.52
C ILE A 83 -0.34 -16.60 -14.37
N GLY A 84 0.42 -16.74 -13.27
CA GLY A 84 1.84 -17.11 -13.45
C GLY A 84 2.99 -16.18 -13.06
N GLN A 85 2.81 -14.97 -12.53
CA GLN A 85 3.97 -14.16 -12.10
C GLN A 85 3.78 -13.60 -10.69
N ALA A 86 4.35 -14.30 -9.71
CA ALA A 86 4.61 -13.76 -8.37
C ALA A 86 6.02 -13.14 -8.37
N GLY A 87 6.19 -11.95 -7.76
CA GLY A 87 7.48 -11.26 -7.66
C GLY A 87 7.46 -9.85 -8.24
N LEU A 88 8.64 -9.26 -8.48
CA LEU A 88 8.81 -7.86 -8.92
C LEU A 88 8.10 -7.49 -10.24
N GLU A 89 7.76 -8.45 -11.09
CA GLU A 89 6.97 -8.22 -12.31
C GLU A 89 5.52 -7.80 -12.00
N ALA A 90 4.98 -8.22 -10.85
CA ALA A 90 3.71 -7.76 -10.31
C ALA A 90 3.78 -6.32 -9.76
N LEU A 91 4.96 -5.84 -9.34
CA LEU A 91 5.14 -4.47 -8.85
C LEU A 91 5.02 -3.41 -9.94
N ASN A 92 5.14 -3.81 -11.21
CA ASN A 92 4.85 -2.96 -12.35
C ASN A 92 3.34 -2.65 -12.48
N TRP A 93 2.45 -3.21 -11.66
CA TRP A 93 1.01 -2.91 -11.79
C TRP A 93 0.64 -1.53 -11.28
N THR A 94 1.22 -1.07 -10.17
CA THR A 94 0.90 0.26 -9.65
C THR A 94 1.28 1.32 -10.67
N SER A 95 2.48 1.23 -11.25
CA SER A 95 2.89 2.09 -12.36
C SER A 95 1.99 1.87 -13.58
N LYS A 96 1.72 0.64 -14.04
CA LYS A 96 0.80 0.41 -15.18
C LYS A 96 -0.59 1.02 -14.98
N ILE A 97 -1.16 0.97 -13.78
CA ILE A 97 -2.46 1.57 -13.50
C ILE A 97 -2.36 3.09 -13.56
N VAL A 98 -1.34 3.70 -12.95
CA VAL A 98 -1.10 5.14 -13.07
C VAL A 98 -0.91 5.53 -14.55
N GLY A 99 -0.17 4.74 -15.33
CA GLY A 99 0.01 4.95 -16.76
C GLY A 99 -1.28 4.80 -17.57
N ALA A 100 -2.13 3.83 -17.22
CA ALA A 100 -3.45 3.70 -17.81
C ALA A 100 -4.33 4.92 -17.50
N LEU A 101 -4.30 5.43 -16.26
CA LEU A 101 -5.03 6.64 -15.89
C LEU A 101 -4.56 7.85 -16.71
N VAL A 102 -3.25 7.97 -16.98
CA VAL A 102 -2.73 9.00 -17.91
C VAL A 102 -3.23 8.77 -19.34
N GLN A 103 -3.15 7.54 -19.84
CA GLN A 103 -3.59 7.18 -21.19
C GLN A 103 -5.08 7.46 -21.43
N TYR A 104 -5.92 7.28 -20.41
CA TYR A 104 -7.35 7.59 -20.45
C TYR A 104 -7.67 9.07 -20.15
N ASN A 105 -6.66 9.95 -20.08
CA ASN A 105 -6.81 11.38 -19.75
C ASN A 105 -7.49 11.64 -18.39
N LEU A 106 -7.28 10.75 -17.42
CA LEU A 106 -7.79 10.87 -16.05
C LEU A 106 -6.75 11.45 -15.09
N LEU A 107 -5.47 11.39 -15.46
CA LEU A 107 -4.36 12.03 -14.78
C LEU A 107 -3.49 12.79 -15.79
N GLU A 108 -3.10 14.00 -15.45
CA GLU A 108 -2.01 14.68 -16.15
C GLU A 108 -0.68 13.99 -15.83
N THR A 109 0.31 14.10 -16.73
CA THR A 109 1.63 13.49 -16.53
C THR A 109 2.31 13.97 -15.24
N LYS A 110 2.10 15.24 -14.87
CA LYS A 110 2.59 15.80 -13.61
C LYS A 110 1.97 15.12 -12.39
N GLN A 111 0.65 14.94 -12.38
CA GLN A 111 -0.08 14.29 -11.28
C GLN A 111 0.34 12.82 -11.14
N ALA A 112 0.52 12.12 -12.26
CA ALA A 112 1.06 10.77 -12.27
C ALA A 112 2.47 10.71 -11.69
N GLY A 113 3.32 11.69 -12.02
CA GLY A 113 4.64 11.87 -11.45
C GLY A 113 4.62 12.01 -9.93
N GLU A 114 3.75 12.88 -9.41
CA GLU A 114 3.56 13.08 -7.97
C GLU A 114 3.14 11.78 -7.24
N ILE A 115 2.22 11.02 -7.84
CA ILE A 115 1.78 9.72 -7.30
C ILE A 115 2.95 8.73 -7.26
N LEU A 116 3.71 8.60 -8.35
CA LEU A 116 4.85 7.68 -8.43
C LEU A 116 5.97 8.09 -7.47
N ALA A 117 6.23 9.38 -7.31
CA ALA A 117 7.20 9.89 -6.34
C ALA A 117 6.82 9.51 -4.90
N GLN A 118 5.55 9.71 -4.50
CA GLN A 118 5.08 9.35 -3.16
C GLN A 118 5.18 7.84 -2.90
N LEU A 119 4.84 7.02 -3.89
CA LEU A 119 4.96 5.56 -3.81
C LEU A 119 6.42 5.12 -3.70
N ALA A 120 7.31 5.78 -4.45
CA ALA A 120 8.73 5.50 -4.41
C ALA A 120 9.33 5.86 -3.05
N GLU A 121 8.99 7.02 -2.50
CA GLU A 121 9.38 7.42 -1.14
C GLU A 121 8.94 6.40 -0.09
N ASP A 122 7.67 5.98 -0.13
CA ASP A 122 7.15 4.97 0.80
C ASP A 122 7.88 3.62 0.66
N ALA A 123 8.26 3.24 -0.57
CA ALA A 123 9.00 2.01 -0.84
C ALA A 123 10.45 2.06 -0.32
N VAL A 124 11.11 3.21 -0.50
CA VAL A 124 12.48 3.43 -0.04
C VAL A 124 12.53 3.60 1.48
N GLU A 125 11.52 4.23 2.10
CA GLU A 125 11.42 4.31 3.57
C GLU A 125 11.38 2.91 4.21
N ALA A 126 10.75 1.93 3.55
CA ALA A 126 10.69 0.55 4.02
C ALA A 126 12.07 -0.15 4.07
N LEU A 127 13.11 0.43 3.46
CA LEU A 127 14.51 -0.05 3.56
C LEU A 127 15.25 0.49 4.79
N LEU A 128 14.70 1.47 5.54
CA LEU A 128 15.42 2.11 6.65
C LEU A 128 15.89 1.14 7.76
N GLY A 129 15.20 0.01 7.91
CA GLY A 129 15.53 -1.03 8.87
C GLY A 129 16.37 -2.19 8.34
N LEU A 130 16.69 -2.19 7.05
CA LEU A 130 17.36 -3.33 6.43
C LEU A 130 18.86 -3.26 6.68
N GLU A 131 19.41 -4.21 7.44
CA GLU A 131 20.86 -4.24 7.78
C GLU A 131 21.70 -5.10 6.83
N LYS A 132 21.06 -6.04 6.12
CA LYS A 132 21.74 -7.00 5.25
C LYS A 132 20.99 -7.11 3.94
N ALA A 133 21.70 -6.87 2.84
CA ALA A 133 21.09 -6.94 1.52
C ALA A 133 22.04 -7.55 0.48
N THR A 134 21.42 -8.14 -0.54
CA THR A 134 22.05 -8.36 -1.83
C THR A 134 21.59 -7.26 -2.77
N VAL A 135 22.53 -6.58 -3.43
CA VAL A 135 22.24 -5.47 -4.35
C VAL A 135 22.73 -5.85 -5.75
N VAL A 136 21.83 -5.79 -6.74
CA VAL A 136 22.14 -6.16 -8.13
C VAL A 136 21.63 -5.09 -9.08
N TRP A 137 22.48 -4.64 -10.00
CA TRP A 137 22.17 -3.62 -11.00
C TRP A 137 21.88 -4.22 -12.36
N TYR A 138 20.92 -3.64 -13.06
CA TYR A 138 20.54 -3.96 -14.42
C TYR A 138 20.35 -2.67 -15.24
N PRO A 139 20.53 -2.72 -16.57
CA PRO A 139 20.10 -1.64 -17.45
C PRO A 139 18.61 -1.35 -17.33
N PHE A 140 18.18 -0.14 -17.71
CA PHE A 140 16.76 0.18 -17.76
C PHE A 140 16.00 -0.75 -18.71
N PRO A 141 14.74 -1.09 -18.38
CA PRO A 141 13.84 -1.66 -19.37
C PRO A 141 13.68 -0.69 -20.53
N LYS A 142 13.60 -1.21 -21.76
CA LYS A 142 13.45 -0.40 -22.98
C LYS A 142 12.09 0.34 -23.06
N GLU A 143 11.13 -0.02 -22.23
CA GLU A 143 9.73 0.43 -22.30
C GLU A 143 9.26 1.01 -20.95
N LEU A 144 9.87 2.10 -20.49
CA LEU A 144 9.36 2.85 -19.35
C LEU A 144 8.43 3.96 -19.86
N TRP A 145 7.14 3.83 -19.56
CA TRP A 145 6.15 4.86 -19.92
C TRP A 145 6.23 6.10 -19.00
N TYR A 146 6.84 5.95 -17.82
CA TYR A 146 7.10 7.04 -16.89
C TYR A 146 8.40 7.76 -17.28
N THR A 147 8.31 9.09 -17.38
CA THR A 147 9.42 9.94 -17.83
C THR A 147 10.42 10.16 -16.70
N THR A 148 11.69 10.38 -17.05
CA THR A 148 12.79 10.71 -16.13
C THR A 148 12.57 12.00 -15.31
N ILE A 149 11.59 12.83 -15.70
CA ILE A 149 11.40 14.20 -15.21
C ILE A 149 10.76 14.26 -13.80
N TYR A 150 9.98 13.25 -13.38
CA TYR A 150 9.18 13.32 -12.16
C TYR A 150 9.75 12.53 -10.96
N GLY A 151 11.01 12.09 -11.03
CA GLY A 151 11.66 11.41 -9.92
C GLY A 151 12.09 12.33 -8.79
N THR A 152 12.08 11.79 -7.57
CA THR A 152 12.59 12.49 -6.38
C THR A 152 14.11 12.55 -6.44
N GLU A 153 14.67 13.74 -6.29
CA GLU A 153 16.12 13.93 -6.21
C GLU A 153 16.70 13.19 -5.02
N ILE A 154 17.79 12.43 -5.22
CA ILE A 154 18.44 11.67 -4.16
C ILE A 154 18.81 12.55 -2.95
N PRO A 155 19.35 13.79 -3.10
CA PRO A 155 19.60 14.66 -1.96
C PRO A 155 18.35 14.98 -1.13
N ALA A 156 17.24 15.30 -1.80
CA ALA A 156 15.97 15.58 -1.14
C ALA A 156 15.43 14.35 -0.42
N LEU A 157 15.49 13.18 -1.08
CA LEU A 157 15.09 11.90 -0.52
C LEU A 157 15.93 11.52 0.70
N VAL A 158 17.25 11.64 0.62
CA VAL A 158 18.17 11.37 1.74
C VAL A 158 17.87 12.28 2.93
N ASN A 159 17.63 13.57 2.70
CA ASN A 159 17.26 14.49 3.78
C ASN A 159 15.91 14.08 4.43
N HIS A 160 14.92 13.75 3.61
CA HIS A 160 13.62 13.26 4.08
C HIS A 160 13.75 11.99 4.92
N LEU A 161 14.41 10.96 4.39
CA LEU A 161 14.65 9.68 5.07
C LEU A 161 15.43 9.87 6.38
N SER A 162 16.44 10.73 6.38
CA SER A 162 17.22 11.07 7.58
C SER A 162 16.35 11.70 8.67
N GLY A 163 15.45 12.62 8.28
CA GLY A 163 14.49 13.24 9.20
C GLY A 163 13.53 12.21 9.80
N ARG A 164 12.99 11.33 8.96
CA ARG A 164 12.08 10.26 9.38
C ARG A 164 12.75 9.25 10.29
N LEU A 165 13.97 8.81 9.96
CA LEU A 165 14.76 7.91 10.78
C LEU A 165 15.00 8.48 12.19
N LYS A 166 15.42 9.75 12.27
CA LYS A 166 15.58 10.44 13.56
C LYS A 166 14.28 10.51 14.36
N ALA A 167 13.16 10.82 13.69
CA ALA A 167 11.85 10.90 14.32
C ALA A 167 11.44 9.53 14.90
N TRP A 168 11.59 8.45 14.14
CA TRP A 168 11.31 7.09 14.61
C TRP A 168 12.23 6.68 15.76
N GLN A 169 13.53 6.94 15.66
CA GLN A 169 14.50 6.65 16.72
C GLN A 169 14.20 7.38 18.04
N SER A 170 13.55 8.54 17.99
CA SER A 170 13.15 9.29 19.19
C SER A 170 12.06 8.59 20.02
N LEU A 171 11.37 7.60 19.43
CA LEU A 171 10.29 6.84 20.05
C LEU A 171 10.80 5.58 20.78
N GLY A 172 12.13 5.42 20.89
CA GLY A 172 12.76 4.31 21.59
C GLY A 172 12.48 2.95 20.96
N ASP A 173 12.42 1.92 21.79
CA ASP A 173 12.19 0.51 21.42
C ASP A 173 10.71 0.10 21.37
N LEU A 174 9.80 1.01 21.75
CA LEU A 174 8.37 0.72 21.77
C LEU A 174 7.77 0.77 20.37
N ILE A 175 8.10 1.81 19.59
CA ILE A 175 7.58 1.99 18.23
C ILE A 175 8.71 1.79 17.21
N CYS A 176 8.79 0.58 16.70
CA CYS A 176 9.83 0.13 15.76
C CYS A 176 9.27 -0.13 14.35
N SER A 177 7.97 0.08 14.11
CA SER A 177 7.40 -0.02 12.77
C SER A 177 6.17 0.86 12.60
N PRO A 178 6.05 1.58 11.47
CA PRO A 178 4.82 2.29 11.09
C PRO A 178 3.59 1.36 10.99
N TYR A 179 3.83 0.05 10.83
CA TYR A 179 2.80 -0.95 10.67
C TYR A 179 2.37 -1.60 12.00
N GLN A 180 3.00 -1.24 13.13
CA GLN A 180 2.50 -1.63 14.45
C GLN A 180 1.10 -1.08 14.70
N ARG A 181 0.30 -1.82 15.49
CA ARG A 181 -1.14 -1.59 15.65
C ARG A 181 -1.45 -1.17 17.08
N PRO A 182 -1.75 0.11 17.33
CA PRO A 182 -2.14 0.57 18.65
C PRO A 182 -3.53 0.03 19.00
N TYR A 183 -3.72 -0.41 20.24
CA TYR A 183 -4.96 -0.97 20.77
C TYR A 183 -5.25 -0.36 22.15
N CYS A 184 -6.46 0.18 22.30
CA CYS A 184 -6.94 0.73 23.57
C CYS A 184 -7.94 -0.24 24.19
N GLU A 185 -7.62 -0.74 25.38
CA GLU A 185 -8.51 -1.67 26.11
C GLU A 185 -9.57 -0.92 26.93
N SER A 186 -9.18 0.20 27.56
CA SER A 186 -10.06 1.05 28.38
C SER A 186 -10.06 2.48 27.82
N PRO A 187 -11.05 2.83 26.97
CA PRO A 187 -11.22 4.20 26.47
C PRO A 187 -11.29 5.24 27.59
N ASP A 188 -12.00 4.95 28.68
CA ASP A 188 -12.21 5.89 29.77
C ASP A 188 -10.91 6.29 30.47
N ASP A 189 -10.00 5.33 30.67
CA ASP A 189 -8.72 5.62 31.31
C ASP A 189 -7.80 6.39 30.37
N LEU A 190 -7.84 6.08 29.07
CA LEU A 190 -7.14 6.86 28.06
C LEU A 190 -7.67 8.31 27.99
N TYR A 191 -9.00 8.50 28.05
CA TYR A 191 -9.61 9.83 28.07
C TYR A 191 -9.20 10.63 29.31
N LYS A 192 -9.14 9.99 30.49
CA LYS A 192 -8.65 10.65 31.73
C LYS A 192 -7.19 11.07 31.58
N LEU A 193 -6.34 10.19 31.04
CA LEU A 193 -4.92 10.48 30.83
C LEU A 193 -4.72 11.62 29.82
N ALA A 194 -5.49 11.61 28.74
CA ALA A 194 -5.38 12.61 27.68
C ALA A 194 -5.99 13.96 28.03
N ARG A 195 -6.84 14.07 29.05
CA ARG A 195 -7.20 15.40 29.60
C ARG A 195 -5.99 16.14 30.15
N GLN A 196 -4.91 15.43 30.49
CA GLN A 196 -3.66 15.98 31.01
C GLN A 196 -2.56 16.06 29.94
N GLY A 197 -2.70 15.35 28.81
CA GLY A 197 -1.72 15.29 27.73
C GLY A 197 -2.33 15.75 26.40
N GLY A 198 -1.73 16.73 25.73
CA GLY A 198 -2.33 17.55 24.66
C GLY A 198 -2.87 16.91 23.36
N LEU A 199 -3.48 15.72 23.38
CA LEU A 199 -4.27 15.17 22.28
C LEU A 199 -5.67 15.82 22.26
N PRO A 200 -6.07 16.48 21.14
CA PRO A 200 -7.42 17.03 21.03
C PRO A 200 -8.50 15.95 21.20
N GLN A 201 -9.52 16.22 22.01
CA GLN A 201 -10.54 15.23 22.36
C GLN A 201 -11.23 14.59 21.14
N ARG A 202 -11.57 15.38 20.11
CA ARG A 202 -12.18 14.87 18.86
C ARG A 202 -11.26 13.90 18.11
N MET A 203 -9.96 14.19 18.10
CA MET A 203 -8.96 13.32 17.48
C MET A 203 -8.86 12.02 18.28
N LEU A 204 -8.83 12.11 19.60
CA LEU A 204 -8.75 10.95 20.49
C LEU A 204 -9.97 10.03 20.36
N GLU A 205 -11.19 10.59 20.33
CA GLU A 205 -12.43 9.83 20.11
C GLU A 205 -12.40 9.09 18.77
N SER A 206 -11.90 9.75 17.71
CA SER A 206 -11.72 9.14 16.39
C SER A 206 -10.68 8.01 16.44
N LEU A 207 -9.54 8.25 17.07
CA LEU A 207 -8.44 7.28 17.20
C LEU A 207 -8.87 6.04 17.98
N VAL A 208 -9.56 6.19 19.12
CA VAL A 208 -10.03 5.05 19.93
C VAL A 208 -10.92 4.12 19.13
N ARG A 209 -11.83 4.66 18.30
CA ARG A 209 -12.69 3.85 17.42
C ARG A 209 -11.88 3.06 16.39
N LEU A 210 -10.78 3.62 15.89
CA LEU A 210 -9.96 3.04 14.82
C LEU A 210 -8.85 2.12 15.33
N MET A 211 -8.41 2.27 16.58
CA MET A 211 -7.36 1.45 17.24
C MET A 211 -7.75 -0.02 17.41
N GLN A 212 -8.92 -0.46 16.93
CA GLN A 212 -9.32 -1.87 16.88
C GLN A 212 -8.67 -2.61 15.70
N GLY A 213 -7.36 -2.38 15.51
CA GLY A 213 -6.49 -3.13 14.62
C GLY A 213 -5.94 -2.36 13.42
N ALA A 214 -6.18 -1.06 13.28
CA ALA A 214 -5.46 -0.24 12.30
C ALA A 214 -3.99 -0.04 12.71
N SER A 215 -3.08 0.07 11.73
CA SER A 215 -1.68 0.43 12.01
C SER A 215 -1.51 1.94 12.26
N ILE A 216 -0.38 2.35 12.83
CA ILE A 216 -0.02 3.78 12.98
C ILE A 216 -0.13 4.50 11.64
N ARG A 217 0.38 3.90 10.55
CA ARG A 217 0.25 4.43 9.18
C ARG A 217 -1.21 4.70 8.79
N GLN A 218 -2.07 3.70 8.97
CA GLN A 218 -3.49 3.78 8.59
C GLN A 218 -4.24 4.82 9.45
N LEU A 219 -3.92 4.88 10.74
CA LEU A 219 -4.46 5.89 11.64
C LEU A 219 -4.07 7.29 11.17
N ALA A 220 -2.78 7.52 10.87
CA ALA A 220 -2.25 8.80 10.40
C ALA A 220 -2.95 9.28 9.13
N GLN A 221 -3.13 8.38 8.17
CA GLN A 221 -3.89 8.66 6.94
C GLN A 221 -5.35 9.04 7.25
N THR A 222 -6.01 8.31 8.14
CA THR A 222 -7.43 8.54 8.48
C THR A 222 -7.63 9.90 9.16
N VAL A 223 -6.71 10.29 10.06
CA VAL A 223 -6.76 11.60 10.73
C VAL A 223 -6.05 12.71 9.96
N LYS A 224 -5.59 12.44 8.73
CA LYS A 224 -4.83 13.36 7.87
C LYS A 224 -3.65 14.03 8.60
N GLN A 225 -2.88 13.23 9.35
CA GLN A 225 -1.68 13.67 10.05
C GLN A 225 -0.44 13.00 9.46
N ASP A 226 0.72 13.63 9.65
CA ASP A 226 1.99 12.95 9.40
C ASP A 226 2.14 11.76 10.35
N GLU A 227 2.63 10.66 9.80
CA GLU A 227 2.77 9.40 10.52
C GLU A 227 3.72 9.48 11.71
N THR A 228 4.86 10.15 11.57
CA THR A 228 5.82 10.30 12.67
C THR A 228 5.27 11.24 13.75
N LYS A 229 4.54 12.29 13.36
CA LYS A 229 3.84 13.18 14.30
C LYS A 229 2.75 12.43 15.06
N LEU A 230 1.94 11.61 14.40
CA LEU A 230 0.94 10.79 15.10
C LEU A 230 1.62 9.81 16.05
N ALA A 231 2.69 9.14 15.63
CA ALA A 231 3.44 8.23 16.50
C ALA A 231 3.97 8.94 17.75
N GLN A 232 4.51 10.16 17.60
CA GLN A 232 4.94 11.03 18.71
C GLN A 232 3.78 11.40 19.65
N LEU A 233 2.60 11.71 19.10
CA LEU A 233 1.41 12.01 19.90
C LEU A 233 0.91 10.79 20.69
N LEU A 234 1.01 9.59 20.13
CA LEU A 234 0.60 8.34 20.79
C LEU A 234 1.63 7.84 21.81
N TYR A 235 2.90 8.18 21.63
CA TYR A 235 4.01 7.63 22.40
C TYR A 235 3.87 7.77 23.92
N PRO A 236 3.48 8.91 24.51
CA PRO A 236 3.31 9.03 25.96
C PRO A 236 2.30 8.03 26.54
N TYR A 237 1.24 7.73 25.79
CA TYR A 237 0.18 6.80 26.20
C TYR A 237 0.59 5.34 26.01
N ILE A 238 1.42 5.06 25.00
CA ILE A 238 2.03 3.74 24.78
C ILE A 238 3.03 3.45 25.91
N LYS A 239 3.89 4.42 26.24
CA LYS A 239 4.86 4.32 27.33
C LYS A 239 4.20 4.07 28.68
N GLN A 240 3.04 4.70 28.93
CA GLN A 240 2.24 4.49 30.14
C GLN A 240 1.33 3.26 30.09
N ARG A 241 1.40 2.45 29.02
CA ARG A 241 0.58 1.25 28.79
C ARG A 241 -0.93 1.50 28.71
N ALA A 242 -1.37 2.75 28.60
CA ALA A 242 -2.76 3.10 28.31
C ALA A 242 -3.16 2.69 26.87
N ILE A 243 -2.17 2.67 25.97
CA ILE A 243 -2.29 2.09 24.63
C ILE A 243 -1.32 0.92 24.53
N LYS A 244 -1.85 -0.27 24.25
CA LYS A 244 -1.05 -1.45 23.92
C LYS A 244 -0.64 -1.40 22.46
N LEU A 245 0.55 -1.89 22.12
CA LEU A 245 1.03 -1.89 20.75
C LEU A 245 1.28 -3.31 20.26
N TRP A 246 0.56 -3.73 19.22
CA TRP A 246 0.64 -5.05 18.64
C TRP A 246 1.58 -5.04 17.42
N PRO A 247 2.22 -6.18 17.09
CA PRO A 247 3.04 -6.28 15.88
C PRO A 247 2.21 -6.08 14.61
N PRO A 248 2.87 -5.71 13.49
CA PRO A 248 2.22 -5.64 12.18
C PRO A 248 1.53 -6.96 11.81
N LEU A 249 0.50 -6.87 10.97
CA LEU A 249 -0.13 -8.06 10.39
C LEU A 249 0.62 -8.52 9.13
N PRO A 250 0.55 -9.81 8.78
CA PRO A 250 0.97 -10.28 7.48
C PRO A 250 0.25 -9.56 6.33
N PRO A 251 0.94 -9.30 5.21
CA PRO A 251 2.34 -9.64 4.93
C PRO A 251 3.36 -8.61 5.43
N LEU A 252 2.91 -7.45 5.92
CA LEU A 252 3.74 -6.31 6.32
C LEU A 252 4.58 -6.57 7.58
N ASN A 253 4.30 -7.64 8.32
CA ASN A 253 5.14 -8.12 9.42
C ASN A 253 6.52 -8.64 8.98
N ARG A 254 6.75 -8.79 7.68
CA ARG A 254 8.04 -9.16 7.10
C ARG A 254 8.92 -7.96 6.75
N LEU A 255 8.40 -6.74 6.82
CA LEU A 255 9.22 -5.55 6.59
C LEU A 255 10.23 -5.40 7.72
N PRO A 256 11.44 -4.90 7.42
CA PRO A 256 12.47 -4.64 8.42
C PRO A 256 11.96 -3.72 9.54
N TRP A 257 12.39 -4.01 10.76
CA TRP A 257 12.13 -3.13 11.90
C TRP A 257 13.02 -1.91 11.82
N LEU A 258 12.49 -0.73 12.16
CA LEU A 258 13.25 0.50 12.21
C LEU A 258 14.37 0.38 13.26
N PRO A 259 15.57 0.89 12.97
CA PRO A 259 16.72 0.69 13.84
C PRO A 259 16.57 1.54 15.11
N ILE A 260 16.88 0.95 16.25
CA ILE A 260 16.86 1.63 17.55
C ILE A 260 18.22 2.30 17.76
N LYS A 261 18.22 3.56 18.22
CA LYS A 261 19.47 4.22 18.60
C LYS A 261 20.00 3.52 19.86
N GLN A 262 21.06 2.72 19.73
CA GLN A 262 21.78 2.22 20.90
C GLN A 262 22.24 3.44 21.69
N GLN A 263 21.79 3.56 22.94
CA GLN A 263 22.36 4.56 23.85
C GLN A 263 23.84 4.21 23.96
N GLN A 264 24.70 5.09 23.44
CA GLN A 264 26.12 5.04 23.78
C GLN A 264 26.19 5.05 25.30
N GLN A 265 26.74 3.99 25.89
CA GLN A 265 27.15 4.02 27.29
C GLN A 265 28.06 5.25 27.45
N PRO A 266 27.88 6.07 28.50
CA PRO A 266 28.90 7.06 28.82
C PRO A 266 30.20 6.27 29.05
N GLU A 267 31.27 6.65 28.35
CA GLU A 267 32.61 6.11 28.59
C GLU A 267 32.85 6.11 30.10
N SER A 268 32.99 4.92 30.66
CA SER A 268 33.33 4.77 32.06
C SER A 268 34.71 5.37 32.26
N VAL A 269 34.74 6.55 32.89
CA VAL A 269 35.91 7.02 33.61
C VAL A 269 36.11 6.05 34.77
N THR A 270 36.87 4.98 34.54
CA THR A 270 37.45 4.19 35.63
C THR A 270 38.90 4.62 35.78
N ASP A 271 39.14 5.24 36.92
CA ASP A 271 40.43 5.67 37.44
C ASP A 271 41.52 4.60 37.27
N ALA A 272 42.55 4.94 36.51
CA ALA A 272 43.84 4.26 36.58
C ALA A 272 44.66 4.89 37.73
N VAL A 273 44.82 4.14 38.82
CA VAL A 273 45.76 4.47 39.89
C VAL A 273 47.01 3.59 39.78
N SER A 274 48.13 4.26 39.45
CA SER A 274 49.56 3.95 39.73
C SER A 274 50.24 2.82 38.93
N LYS A 275 51.47 2.93 38.39
CA LYS A 275 52.62 3.88 38.35
C LYS A 275 53.75 3.18 37.50
N PRO A 276 54.94 3.75 37.21
CA PRO A 276 55.34 5.06 36.64
C PRO A 276 56.44 4.96 35.53
N ALA A 277 56.95 6.13 35.08
CA ALA A 277 58.14 6.40 34.22
C ALA A 277 57.91 6.23 32.70
N ASP A 278 58.23 7.17 31.80
CA ASP A 278 59.37 8.09 31.75
C ASP A 278 59.03 9.50 31.20
N ILE A 279 59.96 10.40 31.51
CA ILE A 279 60.00 11.85 31.30
C ILE A 279 60.30 12.20 29.84
N THR A 280 59.61 13.18 29.24
CA THR A 280 60.25 14.32 28.53
C THR A 280 59.27 15.45 28.17
N VAL A 281 59.45 16.53 28.92
CA VAL A 281 59.21 17.98 28.72
C VAL A 281 59.28 18.39 27.21
N ILE A 282 58.45 19.29 26.63
CA ILE A 282 58.55 20.77 26.64
C ILE A 282 57.42 21.41 25.78
N ASN A 283 56.73 22.41 26.38
CA ASN A 283 56.12 23.66 25.88
C ASN A 283 54.95 23.74 24.84
N LYS A 284 53.82 24.28 25.36
CA LYS A 284 52.92 25.30 24.75
C LYS A 284 53.69 26.65 24.55
N PRO A 285 53.23 27.68 23.79
CA PRO A 285 51.84 28.22 23.76
C PRO A 285 51.35 28.71 22.36
N SER A 286 50.03 28.76 22.12
CA SER A 286 49.12 29.94 22.05
C SER A 286 49.44 30.99 20.99
N GLU A 287 48.43 31.38 20.19
CA GLU A 287 48.04 32.75 19.77
C GLU A 287 46.99 32.66 18.62
N THR A 288 45.71 32.98 18.86
CA THR A 288 44.99 34.26 18.62
C THR A 288 44.89 34.77 17.17
N LEU A 289 43.64 34.84 16.70
CA LEU A 289 42.97 35.91 15.93
C LEU A 289 43.70 36.51 14.72
N THR A 290 43.07 36.43 13.53
CA THR A 290 42.69 37.64 12.77
C THR A 290 41.78 37.36 11.58
N THR A 291 40.93 38.35 11.36
CA THR A 291 39.96 38.64 10.31
C THR A 291 40.56 38.80 8.91
N GLY A 292 39.77 38.51 7.87
CA GLY A 292 40.08 38.92 6.49
C GLY A 292 38.91 38.74 5.52
N ASN A 293 38.25 39.86 5.20
CA ASN A 293 37.35 40.04 4.05
C ASN A 293 38.07 39.78 2.71
N THR A 294 37.35 39.34 1.67
CA THR A 294 37.34 39.89 0.27
C THR A 294 36.55 38.96 -0.66
N THR A 295 35.38 39.39 -1.14
CA THR A 295 35.06 39.95 -2.48
C THR A 295 35.04 38.96 -3.66
N TYR A 296 33.87 38.94 -4.32
CA TYR A 296 33.61 38.45 -5.68
C TYR A 296 34.49 39.10 -6.75
N PRO A 297 34.52 38.49 -7.96
CA PRO A 297 34.09 39.28 -9.11
C PRO A 297 33.13 38.56 -10.07
N GLU A 298 32.26 39.37 -10.67
CA GLU A 298 31.49 39.11 -11.89
C GLU A 298 32.34 39.27 -13.16
N ASN A 299 31.95 38.60 -14.25
CA ASN A 299 31.92 39.12 -15.64
C ASN A 299 31.27 38.04 -16.53
N LYS A 300 30.11 38.27 -17.18
CA LYS A 300 29.81 39.07 -18.40
C LYS A 300 30.06 38.35 -19.75
N THR A 301 28.92 38.14 -20.44
CA THR A 301 28.58 38.39 -21.88
C THR A 301 29.25 37.63 -23.03
N SER A 302 28.40 37.05 -23.90
CA SER A 302 28.28 37.30 -25.37
C SER A 302 27.41 36.18 -26.01
N SER A 303 26.19 36.44 -26.46
CA SER A 303 25.75 36.72 -27.86
C SER A 303 26.12 35.65 -28.90
N ASP A 304 25.11 35.07 -29.57
CA ASP A 304 24.98 35.18 -31.04
C ASP A 304 23.63 34.65 -31.56
N ASN A 305 23.08 35.40 -32.52
CA ASN A 305 21.86 35.15 -33.27
C ASN A 305 22.12 34.16 -34.42
N ASN A 306 21.10 33.41 -34.84
CA ASN A 306 20.87 33.26 -36.28
C ASN A 306 19.41 32.89 -36.62
N THR A 307 18.89 33.63 -37.59
CA THR A 307 17.57 33.55 -38.21
C THR A 307 17.76 32.98 -39.61
N VAL A 308 17.04 31.92 -40.03
CA VAL A 308 16.74 31.66 -41.45
C VAL A 308 15.38 30.96 -41.58
N SER A 309 14.68 31.36 -42.64
CA SER A 309 13.27 31.27 -42.99
C SER A 309 12.81 29.95 -43.67
N GLU A 310 11.47 29.80 -43.71
CA GLU A 310 10.61 29.27 -44.79
C GLU A 310 10.88 27.90 -45.45
N LYS A 311 9.86 27.03 -45.45
CA LYS A 311 9.03 26.74 -46.66
C LYS A 311 7.91 25.70 -46.41
N GLN A 312 6.75 26.00 -46.99
CA GLN A 312 5.64 25.07 -47.27
C GLN A 312 5.99 24.11 -48.42
N SER A 313 5.45 22.89 -48.39
CA SER A 313 5.14 22.01 -49.53
C SER A 313 4.21 20.89 -49.00
N THR A 314 2.90 20.83 -49.26
CA THR A 314 2.16 20.35 -50.45
C THR A 314 2.49 18.92 -50.93
N THR A 315 1.43 18.09 -50.86
CA THR A 315 0.92 17.08 -51.82
C THR A 315 1.74 15.84 -52.18
N ASP A 316 1.14 14.65 -51.97
CA ASP A 316 0.75 13.64 -53.00
C ASP A 316 0.25 12.36 -52.30
N THR A 317 -1.04 12.01 -52.29
CA THR A 317 -1.86 11.30 -53.31
C THR A 317 -1.25 10.00 -53.84
N TRP A 318 -1.99 8.88 -53.77
CA TRP A 318 -2.19 7.77 -54.76
C TRP A 318 -2.86 6.60 -53.98
N ARG A 319 -4.20 6.41 -54.05
CA ARG A 319 -4.99 5.61 -55.05
C ARG A 319 -4.57 4.13 -55.08
N SER A 320 -5.40 3.10 -55.15
CA SER A 320 -6.85 2.80 -55.10
C SER A 320 -6.92 1.25 -54.96
N ASN A 321 -8.01 0.55 -54.67
CA ASN A 321 -9.17 0.25 -55.53
C ASN A 321 -10.04 -0.78 -54.75
N GLU A 322 -11.36 -0.58 -54.60
CA GLU A 322 -12.46 -1.16 -55.43
C GLU A 322 -12.70 -2.66 -55.12
N ASN A 323 -13.90 -3.20 -54.90
CA ASN A 323 -15.29 -2.87 -55.30
C ASN A 323 -16.28 -3.58 -54.34
N GLU A 324 -17.32 -2.89 -53.87
CA GLU A 324 -18.73 -2.94 -54.35
C GLU A 324 -19.45 -4.28 -54.20
N SER A 325 -20.56 -4.29 -53.43
CA SER A 325 -21.90 -4.39 -54.04
C SER A 325 -23.00 -4.12 -53.00
N GLU A 326 -23.83 -3.13 -53.32
CA GLU A 326 -25.07 -2.75 -52.66
C GLU A 326 -26.20 -3.77 -52.92
N SER A 327 -27.19 -3.83 -52.03
CA SER A 327 -28.58 -3.60 -52.47
C SER A 327 -29.49 -3.22 -51.31
N SER A 328 -30.22 -2.15 -51.54
CA SER A 328 -31.28 -1.56 -50.71
C SER A 328 -32.64 -2.19 -51.00
N ALA A 329 -33.49 -2.35 -49.99
CA ALA A 329 -34.94 -2.21 -50.15
C ALA A 329 -35.64 -1.91 -48.81
N SER A 330 -36.44 -0.85 -48.82
CA SER A 330 -37.33 -0.39 -47.75
C SER A 330 -38.65 -1.17 -47.77
N GLY A 331 -39.23 -1.47 -46.61
CA GLY A 331 -40.56 -2.06 -46.50
C GLY A 331 -40.96 -2.43 -45.07
N ASN A 332 -41.81 -1.60 -44.45
CA ASN A 332 -42.51 -1.89 -43.18
C ASN A 332 -43.20 -3.24 -43.20
N ASN A 333 -43.06 -4.04 -42.13
CA ASN A 333 -44.18 -4.80 -41.58
C ASN A 333 -43.98 -5.15 -40.09
N ASN A 334 -45.07 -4.90 -39.38
CA ASN A 334 -45.28 -5.01 -37.95
C ASN A 334 -45.41 -6.49 -37.55
N LEU A 335 -44.51 -7.01 -36.70
CA LEU A 335 -44.76 -8.24 -35.93
C LEU A 335 -44.31 -8.05 -34.47
N GLN A 336 -45.29 -7.60 -33.68
CA GLN A 336 -45.62 -8.07 -32.35
C GLN A 336 -44.47 -8.54 -31.44
N SER A 337 -44.24 -7.70 -30.43
CA SER A 337 -43.71 -8.02 -29.12
C SER A 337 -44.04 -9.43 -28.64
N LYS A 338 -43.01 -10.23 -28.37
CA LYS A 338 -43.06 -11.28 -27.35
C LYS A 338 -41.86 -11.17 -26.43
N GLY A 339 -42.14 -10.70 -25.22
CA GLY A 339 -41.42 -11.03 -23.98
C GLY A 339 -39.94 -10.70 -23.94
N SER A 340 -39.61 -9.44 -23.66
CA SER A 340 -38.37 -9.10 -22.96
C SER A 340 -38.45 -9.68 -21.55
N GLY A 341 -38.14 -10.97 -21.40
CA GLY A 341 -37.84 -11.57 -20.10
C GLY A 341 -36.60 -10.87 -19.55
N ASN A 342 -36.81 -10.04 -18.52
CA ASN A 342 -35.75 -9.36 -17.80
C ASN A 342 -34.82 -10.45 -17.20
N LEU A 343 -33.70 -10.76 -17.86
CA LEU A 343 -32.69 -11.67 -17.34
C LEU A 343 -32.08 -11.04 -16.10
N ARG A 344 -32.66 -11.31 -14.92
CA ARG A 344 -32.07 -10.90 -13.65
C ARG A 344 -30.66 -11.50 -13.57
N SER A 345 -29.65 -10.66 -13.42
CA SER A 345 -28.27 -11.09 -13.22
C SER A 345 -28.18 -11.92 -11.94
N LYS A 346 -27.52 -13.09 -12.00
CA LYS A 346 -27.31 -13.97 -10.83
C LYS A 346 -26.56 -13.25 -9.72
N HIS A 347 -26.87 -13.58 -8.47
CA HIS A 347 -26.10 -13.13 -7.32
C HIS A 347 -24.79 -13.92 -7.22
N LEU A 348 -23.66 -13.22 -7.29
CA LEU A 348 -22.35 -13.84 -7.12
C LEU A 348 -22.06 -14.02 -5.62
N ILE A 349 -21.99 -15.26 -5.17
CA ILE A 349 -21.57 -15.64 -3.83
C ILE A 349 -20.14 -16.16 -3.89
N ILE A 350 -19.27 -15.62 -3.03
CA ILE A 350 -17.94 -16.21 -2.81
C ILE A 350 -17.94 -16.96 -1.49
N CYS A 351 -17.51 -18.22 -1.50
CA CYS A 351 -17.35 -19.03 -0.30
C CYS A 351 -15.87 -19.35 -0.05
N ILE A 352 -15.39 -19.08 1.15
CA ILE A 352 -14.00 -19.28 1.58
C ILE A 352 -14.01 -20.25 2.74
N ASP A 353 -13.53 -21.47 2.53
CA ASP A 353 -13.49 -22.55 3.52
C ASP A 353 -12.41 -23.53 3.05
N ASP A 354 -11.55 -24.01 3.95
CA ASP A 354 -10.50 -24.99 3.62
C ASP A 354 -11.05 -26.43 3.52
N SER A 355 -12.28 -26.66 3.99
CA SER A 355 -13.00 -27.93 3.85
C SER A 355 -13.71 -28.04 2.51
N LYS A 356 -13.18 -28.90 1.63
CA LYS A 356 -13.83 -29.23 0.35
C LYS A 356 -15.27 -29.71 0.53
N ALA A 357 -15.53 -30.53 1.55
CA ALA A 357 -16.86 -31.04 1.84
C ALA A 357 -17.86 -29.93 2.21
N MET A 358 -17.41 -28.88 2.91
CA MET A 358 -18.27 -27.73 3.22
C MET A 358 -18.60 -26.93 1.96
N LEU A 359 -17.62 -26.72 1.08
CA LEU A 359 -17.82 -26.01 -0.19
C LEU A 359 -18.81 -26.77 -1.10
N GLU A 360 -18.65 -28.08 -1.24
CA GLU A 360 -19.57 -28.96 -2.00
C GLU A 360 -20.98 -28.95 -1.38
N LYS A 361 -21.07 -28.94 -0.05
CA LYS A 361 -22.35 -28.83 0.67
C LYS A 361 -23.06 -27.51 0.36
N ILE A 362 -22.36 -26.38 0.46
CA ILE A 362 -22.92 -25.05 0.13
C ILE A 362 -23.32 -24.98 -1.34
N GLU A 363 -22.51 -25.53 -2.24
CA GLU A 363 -22.84 -25.61 -3.66
C GLU A 363 -24.14 -26.39 -3.90
N SER A 364 -24.34 -27.51 -3.20
CA SER A 364 -25.58 -28.29 -3.30
C SER A 364 -26.83 -27.56 -2.80
N TYR A 365 -26.66 -26.51 -1.98
CA TYR A 365 -27.77 -25.72 -1.43
C TYR A 365 -28.22 -24.60 -2.35
N LEU A 366 -27.34 -24.10 -3.21
CA LEU A 366 -27.61 -22.93 -4.06
C LEU A 366 -28.16 -23.34 -5.42
N ASP A 367 -29.23 -22.69 -5.85
CA ASP A 367 -29.77 -22.88 -7.19
C ASP A 367 -28.90 -22.13 -8.22
N PRO A 368 -28.29 -22.84 -9.19
CA PRO A 368 -27.43 -22.23 -10.19
C PRO A 368 -28.16 -21.26 -11.12
N ASN A 369 -29.49 -21.24 -11.15
CA ASN A 369 -30.28 -20.26 -11.91
C ASN A 369 -30.27 -18.87 -11.27
N TYR A 370 -30.13 -18.79 -9.94
CA TYR A 370 -30.20 -17.54 -9.17
C TYR A 370 -28.85 -17.11 -8.60
N PHE A 371 -27.98 -18.07 -8.31
CA PHE A 371 -26.68 -17.84 -7.70
C PHE A 371 -25.55 -18.31 -8.60
N GLU A 372 -24.48 -17.52 -8.66
CA GLU A 372 -23.18 -17.98 -9.12
C GLU A 372 -22.32 -18.19 -7.87
N LEU A 373 -21.90 -19.42 -7.59
CA LEU A 373 -20.97 -19.71 -6.49
C LEU A 373 -19.53 -19.75 -7.00
N LYS A 374 -18.62 -19.08 -6.30
CA LYS A 374 -17.17 -19.26 -6.44
C LYS A 374 -16.56 -19.67 -5.12
N THR A 375 -15.77 -20.73 -5.16
CA THR A 375 -15.17 -21.33 -3.96
C THR A 375 -13.68 -21.03 -3.88
N ILE A 376 -13.19 -20.79 -2.67
CA ILE A 376 -11.80 -20.49 -2.37
C ILE A 376 -11.35 -21.37 -1.22
N MET A 377 -10.57 -22.42 -1.55
CA MET A 377 -10.02 -23.35 -0.55
C MET A 377 -8.79 -22.81 0.18
N ASP A 378 -8.02 -21.96 -0.49
CA ASP A 378 -6.78 -21.41 0.05
C ASP A 378 -7.05 -19.97 0.52
N PRO A 379 -7.20 -19.73 1.83
CA PRO A 379 -7.58 -18.43 2.36
C PRO A 379 -6.50 -17.36 2.15
N VAL A 380 -5.24 -17.76 1.95
CA VAL A 380 -4.14 -16.83 1.61
C VAL A 380 -4.33 -16.25 0.21
N LYS A 381 -4.97 -17.00 -0.68
CA LYS A 381 -5.35 -16.54 -2.04
C LYS A 381 -6.72 -15.86 -2.08
N ALA A 382 -7.42 -15.73 -0.95
CA ALA A 382 -8.76 -15.17 -0.93
C ALA A 382 -8.79 -13.75 -1.45
N ILE A 383 -7.94 -12.86 -0.93
CA ILE A 383 -7.92 -11.46 -1.34
C ILE A 383 -7.67 -11.35 -2.84
N SER A 384 -6.66 -12.02 -3.39
CA SER A 384 -6.35 -11.94 -4.82
C SER A 384 -7.48 -12.48 -5.71
N LYS A 385 -8.20 -13.53 -5.26
CA LYS A 385 -9.33 -14.11 -6.00
C LYS A 385 -10.63 -13.32 -5.84
N ILE A 386 -10.84 -12.64 -4.73
CA ILE A 386 -12.03 -11.81 -4.48
C ILE A 386 -11.88 -10.47 -5.20
N CYS A 387 -10.68 -9.88 -5.22
CA CYS A 387 -10.40 -8.60 -5.88
C CYS A 387 -10.74 -8.57 -7.38
N VAL A 388 -10.90 -9.72 -8.05
CA VAL A 388 -11.27 -9.79 -9.47
C VAL A 388 -12.78 -9.87 -9.69
N ARG A 389 -13.57 -9.87 -8.62
CA ARG A 389 -15.02 -10.10 -8.64
C ARG A 389 -15.72 -9.08 -7.75
N LYS A 390 -16.95 -8.68 -8.10
CA LYS A 390 -17.83 -7.89 -7.23
C LYS A 390 -18.88 -8.83 -6.62
N PRO A 391 -18.54 -9.60 -5.57
CA PRO A 391 -19.51 -10.50 -4.95
C PRO A 391 -20.68 -9.71 -4.37
N SER A 392 -21.87 -10.28 -4.49
CA SER A 392 -23.05 -9.80 -3.77
C SER A 392 -22.97 -10.16 -2.29
N LEU A 393 -22.30 -11.25 -1.94
CA LEU A 393 -22.12 -11.73 -0.56
C LEU A 393 -20.90 -12.65 -0.45
N ILE A 394 -20.24 -12.64 0.72
CA ILE A 394 -19.14 -13.56 1.05
C ILE A 394 -19.55 -14.46 2.21
N LEU A 395 -19.42 -15.77 2.02
CA LEU A 395 -19.46 -16.78 3.07
C LEU A 395 -18.02 -17.11 3.48
N MET A 396 -17.68 -17.01 4.76
CA MET A 396 -16.31 -17.15 5.22
C MET A 396 -16.21 -18.02 6.46
N ASP A 397 -15.43 -19.09 6.40
CA ASP A 397 -15.12 -19.89 7.57
C ASP A 397 -14.24 -19.12 8.57
N ILE A 398 -14.46 -19.35 9.87
CA ILE A 398 -13.65 -18.72 10.93
C ILE A 398 -12.32 -19.44 11.12
N SER A 399 -12.33 -20.76 11.06
CA SER A 399 -11.29 -21.66 11.55
C SER A 399 -10.44 -22.21 10.41
N MET A 400 -9.79 -21.31 9.68
CA MET A 400 -8.95 -21.68 8.54
C MET A 400 -7.45 -21.68 8.90
N PRO A 401 -6.64 -22.56 8.29
CA PRO A 401 -5.18 -22.54 8.38
C PRO A 401 -4.60 -21.23 7.85
N SER A 402 -3.45 -20.82 8.41
CA SER A 402 -2.66 -19.64 8.02
C SER A 402 -3.29 -18.26 8.31
N ILE A 403 -4.56 -18.04 8.02
CA ILE A 403 -5.27 -16.80 8.33
C ILE A 403 -6.68 -17.10 8.86
N SER A 404 -6.99 -16.58 10.06
CA SER A 404 -8.34 -16.70 10.62
C SER A 404 -9.34 -15.88 9.80
N GLY A 405 -10.57 -16.40 9.67
CA GLY A 405 -11.66 -15.68 9.02
C GLY A 405 -11.94 -14.31 9.64
N ASN A 406 -11.81 -14.15 10.96
CA ASN A 406 -12.01 -12.85 11.61
C ASN A 406 -11.00 -11.79 11.13
N SER A 407 -9.73 -12.20 10.97
CA SER A 407 -8.68 -11.33 10.43
C SER A 407 -8.94 -11.00 8.97
N LEU A 408 -9.33 -11.99 8.16
CA LEU A 408 -9.63 -11.79 6.74
C LEU A 408 -10.87 -10.91 6.54
N CYS A 409 -11.93 -11.10 7.32
CA CYS A 409 -13.12 -10.25 7.36
C CYS A 409 -12.74 -8.81 7.68
N SER A 410 -11.93 -8.59 8.72
CA SER A 410 -11.46 -7.25 9.10
C SER A 410 -10.66 -6.58 7.97
N ILE A 411 -9.82 -7.33 7.25
CA ILE A 411 -9.06 -6.83 6.10
C ILE A 411 -10.01 -6.42 4.97
N LEU A 412 -10.96 -7.28 4.61
CA LEU A 412 -11.93 -7.00 3.55
C LEU A 412 -12.82 -5.81 3.91
N LYS A 413 -13.32 -5.73 5.14
CA LYS A 413 -14.18 -4.62 5.60
C LYS A 413 -13.50 -3.26 5.66
N ARG A 414 -12.16 -3.24 5.71
CA ARG A 414 -11.37 -2.01 5.60
C ARG A 414 -11.07 -1.62 4.16
N SER A 415 -11.17 -2.54 3.20
CA SER A 415 -11.09 -2.20 1.79
C SER A 415 -12.38 -1.52 1.36
N TYR A 416 -12.25 -0.38 0.69
CA TYR A 416 -13.42 0.30 0.12
C TYR A 416 -14.20 -0.61 -0.84
N MET A 417 -13.52 -1.54 -1.52
CA MET A 417 -14.15 -2.47 -2.46
C MET A 417 -15.14 -3.43 -1.77
N PHE A 418 -14.91 -3.78 -0.51
CA PHE A 418 -15.69 -4.82 0.20
C PHE A 418 -16.33 -4.34 1.50
N LYS A 419 -16.10 -3.09 1.92
CA LYS A 419 -16.69 -2.52 3.14
C LYS A 419 -18.22 -2.70 3.19
N ASP A 420 -18.89 -2.57 2.05
CA ASP A 420 -20.34 -2.67 1.92
C ASP A 420 -20.82 -4.07 1.52
N VAL A 421 -19.91 -4.98 1.14
CA VAL A 421 -20.29 -6.36 0.79
C VAL A 421 -20.60 -7.14 2.06
N PRO A 422 -21.78 -7.74 2.22
CA PRO A 422 -22.10 -8.53 3.41
C PRO A 422 -21.18 -9.75 3.51
N ILE A 423 -20.57 -9.93 4.69
CA ILE A 423 -19.73 -11.09 5.01
C ILE A 423 -20.43 -11.87 6.12
N ILE A 424 -20.75 -13.13 5.85
CA ILE A 424 -21.38 -14.05 6.80
C ILE A 424 -20.32 -15.04 7.27
N MET A 425 -20.05 -15.01 8.57
CA MET A 425 -19.05 -15.89 9.18
C MET A 425 -19.68 -17.26 9.44
N ILE A 426 -19.00 -18.32 9.02
CA ILE A 426 -19.41 -19.70 9.24
C ILE A 426 -18.46 -20.32 10.28
N SER A 427 -19.01 -20.93 11.33
CA SER A 427 -18.20 -21.40 12.46
C SER A 427 -18.63 -22.76 12.98
N SER A 428 -17.66 -23.62 13.32
CA SER A 428 -17.89 -24.88 14.03
C SER A 428 -18.04 -24.72 15.54
N ASN A 429 -17.81 -23.52 16.09
CA ASN A 429 -17.84 -23.29 17.53
C ASN A 429 -18.97 -22.31 17.91
N SER A 430 -19.97 -22.85 18.60
CA SER A 430 -21.13 -22.14 19.13
C SER A 430 -20.75 -21.28 20.34
N GLY A 431 -21.09 -20.00 20.34
CA GLY A 431 -20.94 -19.18 21.55
C GLY A 431 -21.00 -17.67 21.33
N ALA A 432 -21.55 -16.96 22.32
CA ALA A 432 -21.71 -15.50 22.30
C ALA A 432 -20.39 -14.75 22.06
N LEU A 433 -19.28 -15.28 22.58
CA LEU A 433 -17.95 -14.69 22.40
C LEU A 433 -17.47 -14.73 20.94
N ASN A 434 -17.74 -15.82 20.21
CA ASN A 434 -17.33 -15.93 18.81
C ASN A 434 -18.19 -15.05 17.90
N LYS A 435 -19.49 -14.95 18.21
CA LYS A 435 -20.40 -14.02 17.54
C LYS A 435 -19.97 -12.56 17.75
N ALA A 436 -19.65 -12.17 18.99
CA ALA A 436 -19.13 -10.84 19.28
C ALA A 436 -17.81 -10.54 18.54
N LYS A 437 -16.88 -11.51 18.47
CA LYS A 437 -15.64 -11.36 17.69
C LYS A 437 -15.89 -11.18 16.19
N ALA A 438 -16.86 -11.90 15.63
CA ALA A 438 -17.26 -11.74 14.23
C ALA A 438 -17.85 -10.34 13.97
N GLU A 439 -18.73 -9.87 14.84
CA GLU A 439 -19.33 -8.52 14.77
C GLU A 439 -18.26 -7.42 14.84
N VAL A 440 -17.30 -7.52 15.78
CA VAL A 440 -16.17 -6.59 15.90
C VAL A 440 -15.28 -6.62 14.65
N SER A 441 -15.18 -7.76 13.98
CA SER A 441 -14.44 -7.90 12.70
C SER A 441 -15.18 -7.29 11.51
N GLY A 442 -16.39 -6.76 11.73
CA GLY A 442 -17.25 -6.15 10.72
C GLY A 442 -18.14 -7.15 9.98
N ALA A 443 -18.30 -8.38 10.47
CA ALA A 443 -19.21 -9.34 9.84
C ALA A 443 -20.66 -8.84 9.87
N ALA A 444 -21.39 -9.07 8.78
CA ALA A 444 -22.81 -8.74 8.70
C ALA A 444 -23.65 -9.80 9.44
N GLY A 445 -23.29 -11.07 9.31
CA GLY A 445 -24.01 -12.16 9.95
C GLY A 445 -23.11 -13.32 10.36
N TYR A 446 -23.75 -14.31 10.99
CA TYR A 446 -23.08 -15.48 11.56
C TYR A 446 -23.95 -16.72 11.35
N LEU A 447 -23.33 -17.83 10.92
CA LEU A 447 -23.97 -19.11 10.67
C LEU A 447 -23.18 -20.22 11.37
N GLU A 448 -23.85 -20.97 12.23
CA GLU A 448 -23.22 -22.04 13.01
C GLU A 448 -23.26 -23.38 12.26
N LYS A 449 -22.16 -24.12 12.26
CA LYS A 449 -22.07 -25.49 11.73
C LYS A 449 -22.50 -26.48 12.83
N PRO A 450 -23.31 -27.50 12.51
CA PRO A 450 -23.92 -27.77 11.21
C PRO A 450 -25.15 -26.88 10.97
N PHE A 451 -25.31 -26.39 9.74
CA PHE A 451 -26.51 -25.67 9.30
C PHE A 451 -27.27 -26.44 8.20
N SER A 452 -28.56 -26.15 8.12
CA SER A 452 -29.51 -26.61 7.09
C SER A 452 -29.53 -25.68 5.87
N LYS A 453 -30.12 -26.16 4.77
CA LYS A 453 -30.33 -25.36 3.56
C LYS A 453 -31.19 -24.14 3.86
N GLU A 454 -32.25 -24.34 4.64
CA GLU A 454 -33.23 -23.32 5.02
C GLU A 454 -32.57 -22.17 5.78
N GLN A 455 -31.69 -22.48 6.74
CA GLN A 455 -30.93 -21.47 7.49
C GLN A 455 -30.00 -20.65 6.59
N LEU A 456 -29.30 -21.29 5.64
CA LEU A 456 -28.46 -20.57 4.68
C LEU A 456 -29.31 -19.65 3.80
N MET A 457 -30.42 -20.16 3.25
CA MET A 457 -31.28 -19.41 2.34
C MET A 457 -31.94 -18.20 3.02
N GLN A 458 -32.41 -18.33 4.27
CA GLN A 458 -32.91 -17.21 5.06
C GLN A 458 -31.85 -16.12 5.25
N LEU A 459 -30.61 -16.54 5.52
CA LEU A 459 -29.49 -15.61 5.64
C LEU A 459 -29.22 -14.87 4.33
N LEU A 460 -29.20 -15.58 3.21
CA LEU A 460 -28.99 -14.97 1.90
C LEU A 460 -30.12 -13.99 1.55
N ASP A 461 -31.36 -14.33 1.85
CA ASP A 461 -32.51 -13.46 1.60
C ASP A 461 -32.41 -12.11 2.34
N ASN A 462 -32.08 -12.16 3.63
CA ASN A 462 -31.91 -10.98 4.49
C ASN A 462 -30.88 -9.97 3.95
N TYR A 463 -29.87 -10.41 3.19
CA TYR A 463 -28.79 -9.56 2.70
C TYR A 463 -28.84 -9.27 1.20
N LEU A 464 -29.51 -10.11 0.43
CA LEU A 464 -29.57 -10.00 -1.03
C LEU A 464 -30.89 -9.43 -1.53
N ASN A 465 -31.88 -9.22 -0.65
CA ASN A 465 -33.24 -8.79 -1.01
C ASN A 465 -33.77 -9.66 -2.15
N LEU A 466 -33.79 -10.98 -1.95
CA LEU A 466 -34.25 -11.91 -2.98
C LEU A 466 -35.75 -11.66 -3.12
N ASN A 467 -36.16 -10.88 -4.13
CA ASN A 467 -37.59 -10.61 -4.32
C ASN A 467 -38.33 -11.96 -4.34
N PRO A 468 -39.40 -12.13 -3.53
CA PRO A 468 -40.19 -13.34 -3.57
C PRO A 468 -40.70 -13.55 -4.99
N ILE A 469 -40.55 -14.77 -5.50
CA ILE A 469 -41.07 -15.15 -6.80
C ILE A 469 -42.45 -15.77 -6.54
N GLU A 470 -43.47 -15.22 -7.21
CA GLU A 470 -44.81 -15.81 -7.35
C GLU A 470 -44.78 -17.18 -8.03
#